data_AF-A0A923ZDJ4-F1
#
_entry.id   AF-A0A923ZDJ4-F1
#
_cell.length_a   1.000
_cell.length_b   1.000
_cell.length_c   1.000
_cell.angle_alpha   90.00
_cell.angle_beta   90.00
_cell.angle_gamma   90.00
#
_symmetry.space_group_name_H-M   'P 1'
#
loop_
_entity.id
_entity.type
_entity.pdbx_description
1 polymer ?
#
loop_
_entity_poly.entity_id
_entity_poly.type
_entity_poly.pdbx_seq_one_letter_code
_entity_poly.pdbx_strand_id
1 'polypeptide(L)'
;QTKRLVFSDGLDLPTAFTLYRHFADRTMTGFGIGTNLTNDTGVAPLNIVMKLMRCNGQPVAKLSDSPGKTLCTDDTFLTYLRQVFNFPATGPAQ
;
A
#
# COMPACT_ATOMS: atom_id res chain seq x y z
N GLN A 1 11.38 -1.02 -23.90
CA GLN A 1 10.74 -1.03 -22.57
C GLN A 1 11.84 -0.82 -21.52
N THR A 2 11.91 0.33 -20.84
CA THR A 2 13.03 0.65 -19.91
C THR A 2 12.59 0.82 -18.45
N LYS A 3 11.29 0.76 -18.17
CA LYS A 3 10.72 0.88 -16.82
C LYS A 3 10.15 -0.47 -16.37
N ARG A 4 10.10 -0.68 -15.06
CA ARG A 4 9.60 -1.90 -14.41
C ARG A 4 8.45 -1.57 -13.48
N LEU A 5 7.38 -2.36 -13.53
CA LEU A 5 6.33 -2.37 -12.51
C LEU A 5 6.71 -3.36 -11.41
N VAL A 6 6.73 -2.91 -10.16
CA VAL A 6 6.99 -3.76 -8.99
C VAL A 6 5.70 -3.89 -8.20
N PHE A 7 5.16 -5.11 -8.14
CA PHE A 7 3.96 -5.43 -7.38
C PHE A 7 4.37 -6.08 -6.06
N SER A 8 3.85 -5.58 -4.93
CA SER A 8 4.25 -6.06 -3.61
C SER A 8 3.18 -5.89 -2.51
N ASP A 9 1.92 -5.66 -2.86
CA ASP A 9 0.83 -5.52 -1.87
C ASP A 9 0.23 -6.90 -1.57
N GLY A 10 0.74 -7.58 -0.53
CA GLY A 10 0.12 -8.79 0.02
C GLY A 10 -0.03 -9.95 -0.99
N LEU A 11 0.91 -10.09 -1.93
CA LEU A 11 0.82 -11.10 -2.99
C LEU A 11 0.99 -12.53 -2.47
N ASP A 12 0.40 -13.45 -3.22
CA ASP A 12 0.70 -14.88 -3.24
C ASP A 12 1.17 -15.31 -4.65
N LEU A 13 1.58 -16.58 -4.82
CA LEU A 13 2.01 -17.07 -6.13
C LEU A 13 0.91 -16.97 -7.22
N PRO A 14 -0.34 -17.40 -6.99
CA PRO A 14 -1.41 -17.27 -7.99
C PRO A 14 -1.68 -15.83 -8.45
N THR A 15 -1.74 -14.87 -7.53
CA THR A 15 -1.97 -13.45 -7.86
C THR A 15 -0.77 -12.85 -8.60
N ALA A 16 0.45 -13.20 -8.22
CA ALA A 16 1.66 -12.81 -8.95
C ALA A 16 1.65 -13.32 -10.40
N PHE A 17 1.26 -14.58 -10.63
CA PHE A 17 1.14 -15.14 -11.98
C PHE A 17 0.04 -14.46 -12.80
N THR A 18 -1.07 -14.09 -12.16
CA THR A 18 -2.17 -13.37 -12.83
C THR A 18 -1.70 -12.01 -13.33
N LEU A 19 -0.98 -11.26 -12.49
CA LEU A 19 -0.38 -9.97 -12.85
C LEU A 19 0.70 -10.13 -13.93
N TYR A 20 1.55 -11.16 -13.83
CA TYR A 20 2.56 -11.46 -14.84
C TYR A 20 1.92 -11.68 -16.21
N ARG A 21 0.92 -12.57 -16.29
CA ARG A 21 0.22 -12.87 -17.56
C ARG A 21 -0.45 -11.64 -18.16
N HIS A 22 -0.90 -10.70 -17.34
CA HIS A 22 -1.56 -9.49 -17.81
C HIS A 22 -0.60 -8.39 -18.30
N PHE A 23 0.63 -8.32 -17.78
CA PHE A 23 1.54 -7.18 -18.01
C PHE A 23 2.88 -7.53 -18.68
N ALA A 24 3.31 -8.79 -18.68
CA ALA A 24 4.68 -9.18 -19.05
C ALA A 24 5.03 -8.95 -20.53
N ASP A 25 4.04 -8.88 -21.42
CA ASP A 25 4.21 -8.52 -22.83
C ASP A 25 4.37 -7.00 -23.04
N ARG A 26 3.84 -6.19 -22.11
CA ARG A 26 3.79 -4.73 -22.20
C ARG A 26 4.94 -4.03 -21.48
N THR A 27 5.45 -4.61 -20.39
CA THR A 27 6.48 -3.99 -19.56
C THR A 27 7.22 -5.00 -18.69
N MET A 28 8.40 -4.63 -18.18
CA MET A 28 9.12 -5.44 -17.22
C MET A 28 8.34 -5.51 -15.91
N THR A 29 8.20 -6.70 -15.33
CA THR A 29 7.52 -6.91 -14.05
C THR A 29 8.48 -7.43 -12.97
N GLY A 30 8.26 -7.05 -11.73
CA GLY A 30 8.88 -7.65 -10.54
C GLY A 30 7.83 -7.88 -9.45
N PHE A 31 8.03 -8.90 -8.62
CA PHE A 31 7.06 -9.32 -7.62
C PHE A 31 7.75 -9.49 -6.26
N GLY A 32 7.30 -8.72 -5.28
CA GLY A 32 7.72 -8.85 -3.88
C GLY A 32 6.68 -9.65 -3.10
N ILE A 33 7.00 -10.90 -2.76
CA ILE A 33 6.14 -11.78 -1.96
C ILE A 33 6.71 -11.83 -0.54
N GLY A 34 5.94 -11.31 0.42
CA GLY A 34 6.34 -11.20 1.82
C GLY A 34 5.81 -12.36 2.66
N THR A 35 4.78 -12.09 3.46
CA THR A 35 4.19 -13.04 4.42
C THR A 35 3.88 -14.41 3.82
N ASN A 36 3.29 -14.47 2.62
CA ASN A 36 2.96 -15.72 1.95
C ASN A 36 4.18 -16.55 1.53
N LEU A 37 5.37 -15.93 1.43
CA LEU A 37 6.62 -16.65 1.15
C LEU A 37 7.35 -17.03 2.44
N THR A 38 7.48 -16.11 3.39
CA THR A 38 8.37 -16.28 4.55
C THR A 38 7.68 -16.75 5.82
N ASN A 39 6.35 -16.69 5.88
CA ASN A 39 5.56 -17.07 7.05
C ASN A 39 4.28 -17.84 6.65
N ASP A 40 4.39 -18.74 5.67
CA ASP A 40 3.34 -19.70 5.30
C ASP A 40 3.55 -21.02 6.05
N THR A 41 3.20 -21.00 7.34
CA THR A 41 3.49 -22.10 8.28
C THR A 41 2.24 -22.86 8.73
N GLY A 42 1.08 -22.58 8.12
CA GLY A 42 -0.23 -23.11 8.56
C GLY A 42 -0.81 -22.41 9.79
N VAL A 43 -0.10 -21.46 10.39
CA VAL A 43 -0.57 -20.60 11.49
C VAL A 43 -0.85 -19.21 10.96
N ALA A 44 -1.92 -18.56 11.45
CA ALA A 44 -2.25 -17.19 11.08
C ALA A 44 -1.12 -16.21 11.46
N PRO A 45 -0.52 -15.50 10.48
CA PRO A 45 0.55 -14.55 10.76
C PRO A 45 0.04 -13.34 11.54
N LEU A 46 0.88 -12.80 12.43
CA LEU A 46 0.59 -11.53 13.10
C LEU A 46 0.62 -10.38 12.09
N ASN A 47 -0.38 -9.50 12.14
CA ASN A 47 -0.43 -8.29 11.33
C ASN A 47 0.04 -7.09 12.15
N ILE A 48 1.34 -6.78 12.04
CA ILE A 48 2.01 -5.72 12.80
C ILE A 48 2.48 -4.64 11.84
N VAL A 49 2.21 -3.38 12.17
CA VAL A 49 2.65 -2.22 11.38
C VAL A 49 3.40 -1.23 12.25
N MET A 50 4.46 -0.64 11.70
CA MET A 50 5.14 0.53 12.25
C MET A 50 5.08 1.65 11.23
N LYS A 51 4.58 2.81 11.64
CA LYS A 51 4.40 3.98 10.76
C LYS A 51 5.06 5.21 11.38
N LEU A 52 5.61 6.07 10.54
CA LEU A 52 6.09 7.38 10.97
C LEU A 52 4.89 8.25 11.33
N MET A 53 4.91 8.84 12.54
CA MET A 53 3.81 9.69 13.03
C MET A 53 4.17 11.18 13.01
N ARG A 54 5.45 11.54 13.21
CA ARG A 54 5.93 12.92 13.21
C ARG A 54 7.33 13.01 12.60
N CYS A 55 7.64 14.15 11.98
CA CYS A 55 8.98 14.51 11.52
C CYS A 55 9.23 15.98 11.86
N ASN A 56 10.37 16.30 12.49
CA ASN A 56 10.69 17.66 12.95
C ASN A 56 9.58 18.33 13.78
N GLY A 57 8.91 17.54 14.63
CA GLY A 57 7.78 18.01 15.45
C GLY A 57 6.46 18.21 14.70
N GLN A 58 6.42 18.03 13.39
CA GLN A 58 5.20 18.19 12.58
C GLN A 58 4.53 16.84 12.29
N PRO A 59 3.19 16.79 12.14
CA PRO A 59 2.49 15.57 11.76
C PRO A 59 2.87 15.14 10.33
N VAL A 60 2.83 13.84 10.09
CA VAL A 60 2.93 13.26 8.74
C VAL A 60 1.77 12.31 8.50
N ALA A 61 1.43 12.08 7.25
CA ALA A 61 0.36 11.15 6.88
C ALA A 61 0.71 10.40 5.58
N LYS A 62 0.14 9.20 5.45
CA LYS A 62 0.13 8.44 4.22
C LYS A 62 -1.29 8.44 3.66
N LEU A 63 -1.49 9.09 2.52
CA LEU A 63 -2.67 8.90 1.68
C LEU A 63 -2.47 7.63 0.85
N SER A 64 -3.49 6.79 0.79
CA SER A 64 -3.44 5.48 0.13
C SER A 64 -4.68 5.32 -0.73
N ASP A 65 -4.53 4.71 -1.91
CA ASP A 65 -5.65 4.40 -2.79
C ASP A 65 -6.56 3.31 -2.21
N SER A 66 -6.05 2.49 -1.28
CA SER A 66 -6.88 1.58 -0.50
C SER A 66 -7.57 2.31 0.67
N PRO A 67 -8.91 2.23 0.80
CA PRO A 67 -9.64 2.73 1.97
C PRO A 67 -9.12 2.13 3.29
N GLY A 68 -9.22 2.87 4.39
CA GLY A 68 -8.85 2.38 5.72
C GLY A 68 -7.34 2.26 6.02
N LYS A 69 -6.44 2.51 5.06
CA LYS A 69 -4.97 2.49 5.30
C LYS A 69 -4.41 3.83 5.81
N THR A 70 -5.23 4.87 5.92
CA THR A 70 -4.85 6.19 6.41
C THR A 70 -4.79 6.19 7.94
N LEU A 71 -3.60 6.41 8.49
CA LEU A 71 -3.39 6.52 9.93
C LEU A 71 -2.77 7.90 10.18
N CYS A 72 -3.63 8.86 10.52
CA CYS A 72 -3.25 10.18 10.97
C CYS A 72 -4.21 10.56 12.09
N THR A 73 -3.69 11.03 13.22
CA THR A 73 -4.49 11.45 14.37
C THR A 73 -4.86 12.93 14.33
N ASP A 74 -4.41 13.64 13.29
CA ASP A 74 -4.68 15.06 13.07
C ASP A 74 -5.56 15.22 11.82
N ASP A 75 -6.86 15.31 12.03
CA ASP A 75 -7.84 15.45 10.96
C ASP A 75 -7.72 16.78 10.20
N THR A 76 -7.20 17.83 10.86
CA THR A 76 -6.98 19.14 10.23
C THR A 76 -5.86 19.02 9.21
N PHE A 77 -4.72 18.45 9.62
CA PHE A 77 -3.60 18.18 8.73
C PHE A 77 -4.01 17.24 7.58
N LEU A 78 -4.79 16.20 7.87
CA LEU A 78 -5.24 15.25 6.85
C LEU A 78 -6.18 15.92 5.82
N THR A 79 -7.09 16.78 6.28
CA THR A 79 -7.99 17.54 5.41
C THR A 79 -7.21 18.50 4.51
N TYR A 80 -6.27 19.26 5.10
CA TYR A 80 -5.37 20.12 4.36
C TYR A 80 -4.56 19.35 3.32
N LEU A 81 -3.96 18.22 3.69
CA LEU A 81 -3.17 17.39 2.78
C LEU A 81 -4.01 16.89 1.59
N ARG A 82 -5.25 16.45 1.83
CA ARG A 82 -6.17 16.06 0.76
C ARG A 82 -6.46 17.21 -0.19
N GLN A 83 -6.70 18.42 0.33
CA GLN A 83 -6.92 19.61 -0.50
C GLN A 83 -5.70 19.95 -1.36
N VAL A 84 -4.50 19.94 -0.79
CA VAL A 84 -3.25 20.25 -1.51
C VAL A 84 -3.03 19.30 -2.70
N PHE A 85 -3.37 18.02 -2.55
CA PHE A 85 -3.19 17.00 -3.59
C PHE A 85 -4.44 16.74 -4.43
N ASN A 86 -5.51 17.52 -4.29
CA ASN A 86 -6.82 17.27 -4.90
C ASN A 86 -7.31 15.83 -4.71
N PHE A 87 -7.01 15.25 -3.54
CA PHE A 87 -7.34 13.86 -3.23
C PHE A 87 -8.80 13.77 -2.76
N PRO A 88 -9.64 12.93 -3.38
CA PRO A 88 -11.05 12.85 -3.05
C PRO A 88 -11.27 12.47 -1.58
N ALA A 89 -12.26 13.09 -0.95
CA ALA A 89 -12.68 12.67 0.38
C ALA A 89 -13.21 11.23 0.28
N THR A 90 -12.57 10.32 1.01
CA THR A 90 -13.14 8.99 1.25
C THR A 90 -14.49 9.19 1.94
N GLY A 91 -15.57 8.67 1.36
CA GLY A 91 -16.86 8.56 2.03
C GLY A 91 -16.73 7.80 3.36
N PRO A 92 -17.78 7.81 4.21
CA PRO A 92 -17.72 7.13 5.51
C PRO A 92 -17.28 5.67 5.30
N ALA A 93 -16.33 5.22 6.11
CA ALA A 93 -15.92 3.82 6.14
C ALA A 93 -17.17 2.98 6.43
N GLN A 94 -17.49 2.05 5.53
CA GLN A 94 -18.42 0.95 5.83
C GLN A 94 -17.72 -0.06 6.72
#